data_AF-A0A067R373-F1
#
_entry.id   AF-A0A067R373-F1
#
_cell.length_a   1.000
_cell.length_b   1.000
_cell.length_c   1.000
_cell.angle_alpha   90.00
_cell.angle_beta   90.00
_cell.angle_gamma   90.00
#
_symmetry.space_group_name_H-M   'P 1'
#
loop_
_entity.id
_entity.type
_entity.pdbx_description
1 polymer ?
#
loop_
_entity_poly.entity_id
_entity_poly.type
_entity_poly.pdbx_seq_one_letter_code
_entity_poly.pdbx_strand_id
1 'polypeptide(L)'
;MIVEFIIKGDKVCVNQLQNGATEAQQDIVGNYYSPYQLRKLMCNGGVDLFPLHDAYCYIDGATPKHRAAENHLYHCMALLSTSHSFSWSRWNLLAGRRNLVLQMREFLEKKRQQDYSLLLVTPQKACIVECTEMSQSFSEECVQSMRFYSDLYHLALDQGSFSAIGKIKNVHFTLVETVFEMLAMTRVLSYS
;
A
#
# COMPACT_ATOMS: atom_id res chain seq x y z
N MET A 1 10.69 7.97 -12.55
CA MET A 1 10.82 6.53 -12.80
C MET A 1 9.52 5.87 -12.35
N ILE A 2 8.95 4.96 -13.15
CA ILE A 2 7.77 4.18 -12.78
C ILE A 2 8.19 2.71 -12.78
N VAL A 3 7.88 1.98 -11.71
CA VAL A 3 8.18 0.55 -11.60
C VAL A 3 6.90 -0.20 -11.26
N GLU A 4 6.64 -1.26 -12.01
CA GLU A 4 5.49 -2.13 -11.82
C GLU A 4 5.96 -3.50 -11.34
N PHE A 5 5.39 -3.98 -10.24
CA PHE A 5 5.67 -5.30 -9.69
C PHE A 5 4.46 -6.23 -9.87
N ILE A 6 4.71 -7.49 -10.24
CA ILE A 6 3.73 -8.56 -10.21
C ILE A 6 4.10 -9.54 -9.11
N ILE A 7 3.16 -9.81 -8.21
CA ILE A 7 3.35 -10.75 -7.10
C ILE A 7 2.50 -12.00 -7.35
N LYS A 8 3.11 -13.18 -7.25
CA LYS A 8 2.46 -14.48 -7.38
C LYS A 8 2.98 -15.43 -6.30
N GLY A 9 2.12 -15.74 -5.33
CA GLY A 9 2.51 -16.61 -4.22
C GLY A 9 3.68 -16.00 -3.43
N ASP A 10 4.80 -16.72 -3.38
CA ASP A 10 6.07 -16.36 -2.71
C ASP A 10 7.03 -15.53 -3.57
N LYS A 11 6.64 -15.17 -4.80
CA LYS A 11 7.55 -14.55 -5.76
C LYS A 11 7.07 -13.22 -6.27
N VAL A 12 8.04 -12.38 -6.62
CA VAL A 12 7.85 -11.04 -7.17
C VAL A 12 8.64 -10.91 -8.46
N CYS A 13 8.03 -10.25 -9.44
CA CYS A 13 8.59 -9.96 -10.74
C CYS A 13 8.49 -8.46 -11.01
N VAL A 14 9.53 -7.86 -11.58
CA VAL A 14 9.44 -6.51 -12.15
C VAL A 14 8.82 -6.66 -13.54
N ASN A 15 7.59 -6.19 -13.71
CA ASN A 15 6.89 -6.25 -14.98
C ASN A 15 7.36 -5.14 -15.93
N GLN A 16 7.53 -3.93 -15.39
CA GLN A 16 7.94 -2.76 -16.16
C GLN A 16 8.83 -1.86 -15.32
N LEU A 17 9.84 -1.27 -15.98
CA LEU A 17 10.71 -0.25 -15.41
C LEU A 17 10.90 0.88 -16.43
N GLN A 18 10.23 2.01 -16.18
CA GLN A 18 10.21 3.16 -17.09
C GLN A 18 11.12 4.29 -16.58
N ASN A 19 11.84 4.94 -17.50
CA ASN A 19 12.73 6.09 -17.25
C ASN A 19 13.91 5.79 -16.31
N GLY A 20 14.49 4.59 -16.39
CA GLY A 20 15.68 4.23 -15.60
C GLY A 20 16.51 3.05 -16.13
N ALA A 21 16.10 2.40 -17.22
CA ALA A 21 16.67 1.12 -17.67
C ALA A 21 18.07 1.26 -18.28
N THR A 22 19.10 0.85 -17.53
CA THR A 22 20.39 0.42 -18.09
C THR A 22 20.25 -0.98 -18.71
N GLU A 23 21.13 -1.37 -19.64
CA GLU A 23 21.10 -2.70 -20.28
C GLU A 23 21.09 -3.84 -19.24
N ALA A 24 21.88 -3.72 -18.16
CA ALA A 24 21.93 -4.68 -17.06
C ALA A 24 20.62 -4.80 -16.24
N GLN A 25 19.71 -3.83 -16.33
CA GLN A 25 18.42 -3.88 -15.63
C GLN A 25 17.34 -4.60 -16.44
N GLN A 26 17.51 -4.74 -17.77
CA GLN A 26 16.56 -5.48 -18.61
C GLN A 26 16.54 -6.96 -18.26
N ASP A 27 17.67 -7.52 -17.83
CA ASP A 27 17.81 -8.93 -17.43
C ASP A 27 16.96 -9.28 -16.19
N ILE A 28 16.60 -8.29 -15.37
CA ILE A 28 15.77 -8.49 -14.16
C ILE A 28 14.28 -8.50 -14.51
N VAL A 29 13.87 -7.81 -15.57
CA VAL A 29 12.47 -7.63 -15.96
C VAL A 29 11.88 -8.96 -16.46
N GLY A 30 10.65 -9.28 -16.04
CA GLY A 30 9.94 -10.51 -16.43
C GLY A 30 10.30 -11.76 -15.61
N ASN A 31 11.40 -11.74 -14.85
CA ASN A 31 11.83 -12.86 -14.02
C ASN A 31 11.24 -12.80 -12.60
N TYR A 32 10.94 -13.98 -12.03
CA TYR A 32 10.36 -14.11 -10.69
C TYR A 32 11.42 -14.49 -9.66
N TYR A 33 11.54 -13.67 -8.61
CA TYR A 33 12.50 -13.84 -7.51
C TYR A 33 11.79 -13.82 -6.16
N SER A 34 12.46 -14.25 -5.09
CA SER A 34 11.98 -13.91 -3.74
C SER A 34 12.11 -12.41 -3.48
N PRO A 35 11.30 -11.81 -2.59
CA PRO A 35 11.37 -10.37 -2.30
C PRO A 35 12.79 -9.89 -1.93
N TYR A 36 13.50 -10.66 -1.11
CA TYR A 36 14.88 -10.34 -0.71
C TYR A 36 15.86 -10.40 -1.87
N GLN A 37 15.77 -11.43 -2.72
CA GLN A 37 16.61 -11.56 -3.91
C GLN A 37 16.37 -10.41 -4.87
N LEU A 38 15.09 -10.07 -5.12
CA LEU A 38 14.73 -8.97 -6.00
C LEU A 38 15.29 -7.64 -5.50
N ARG A 39 15.11 -7.34 -4.21
CA ARG A 39 15.67 -6.14 -3.59
C ARG A 39 17.18 -6.04 -3.82
N LYS A 40 17.92 -7.14 -3.59
CA LYS A 40 19.37 -7.16 -3.79
C LYS A 40 19.75 -6.88 -5.24
N LEU A 41 19.07 -7.50 -6.21
CA LEU A 41 19.33 -7.28 -7.63
C LEU A 41 19.03 -5.83 -8.04
N MET A 42 17.92 -5.28 -7.58
CA MET A 42 17.53 -3.90 -7.87
C MET A 42 18.50 -2.88 -7.27
N CYS A 43 18.87 -3.02 -6.00
CA CYS A 43 19.87 -2.15 -5.37
C CYS A 43 21.23 -2.24 -6.08
N ASN A 44 21.69 -3.44 -6.43
CA ASN A 44 22.94 -3.62 -7.19
C ASN A 44 22.87 -3.02 -8.60
N GLY A 45 21.67 -3.00 -9.20
CA GLY A 45 21.39 -2.35 -10.46
C GLY A 45 21.26 -0.82 -10.36
N GLY A 46 21.41 -0.23 -9.18
CA GLY A 46 21.28 1.21 -8.96
C GLY A 46 19.85 1.72 -8.82
N VAL A 47 18.87 0.83 -8.62
CA VAL A 47 17.47 1.19 -8.39
C VAL A 47 17.21 1.27 -6.88
N ASP A 48 17.23 2.48 -6.33
CA ASP A 48 17.01 2.73 -4.90
C ASP A 48 15.54 3.02 -4.59
N LEU A 49 14.74 1.95 -4.45
CA LEU A 49 13.33 1.99 -4.04
C LEU A 49 13.12 1.54 -2.59
N PHE A 50 14.19 1.21 -1.88
CA PHE A 50 14.14 0.48 -0.61
C PHE A 50 14.80 1.32 0.49
N PRO A 51 14.10 2.35 0.98
CA PRO A 51 14.68 3.35 1.86
C PRO A 51 15.25 2.74 3.13
N LEU A 52 16.47 3.16 3.47
CA LEU A 52 17.11 2.82 4.74
C LEU A 52 16.42 3.55 5.92
N HIS A 53 16.82 3.18 7.13
CA HIS A 53 16.20 3.71 8.35
C HIS A 53 16.30 5.23 8.47
N ASP A 54 17.42 5.80 8.01
CA ASP A 54 17.79 7.20 8.05
C ASP A 54 17.50 7.95 6.75
N ALA A 55 16.86 7.32 5.75
CA ALA A 55 16.58 7.95 4.46
C ALA A 55 15.73 9.24 4.60
N TYR A 56 14.89 9.33 5.63
CA TYR A 56 14.12 10.54 5.94
C TYR A 56 14.99 11.77 6.27
N CYS A 57 16.25 11.59 6.67
CA CYS A 57 17.19 12.68 6.91
C CYS A 57 17.64 13.38 5.61
N TYR A 58 17.42 12.74 4.46
CA TYR A 58 17.90 13.20 3.16
C TYR A 58 16.76 13.54 2.18
N ILE A 59 15.51 13.43 2.62
CA ILE A 59 14.33 13.69 1.79
C ILE A 59 13.54 14.81 2.45
N ASP A 60 13.58 16.00 1.82
CA ASP A 60 12.84 17.16 2.30
C ASP A 60 11.33 16.88 2.33
N GLY A 61 10.72 17.22 3.45
CA GLY A 61 9.28 17.02 3.67
C GLY A 61 8.88 15.58 3.99
N ALA A 62 9.80 14.60 4.03
CA ALA A 62 9.46 13.24 4.42
C ALA A 62 8.91 13.20 5.86
N THR A 63 7.73 12.58 6.02
CA THR A 63 7.09 12.40 7.33
C THR A 63 7.08 10.92 7.71
N PRO A 64 8.20 10.37 8.23
CA PRO A 64 8.31 8.95 8.53
C PRO A 64 7.20 8.53 9.49
N LYS A 65 6.34 7.61 9.05
CA LYS A 65 5.16 7.19 9.81
C LYS A 65 5.54 6.36 11.03
N HIS A 66 4.62 6.27 11.98
CA HIS A 66 4.79 5.42 13.16
C HIS A 66 4.95 3.95 12.74
N ARG A 67 6.16 3.41 12.88
CA ARG A 67 6.58 2.14 12.26
C ARG A 67 5.65 0.96 12.56
N ALA A 68 5.20 0.82 13.81
CA ALA A 68 4.29 -0.28 14.17
C ALA A 68 2.91 -0.14 13.52
N ALA A 69 2.40 1.09 13.39
CA ALA A 69 1.11 1.33 12.75
C ALA A 69 1.20 1.19 11.22
N GLU A 70 2.30 1.65 10.63
CA GLU A 70 2.62 1.45 9.22
C GLU A 70 2.70 -0.05 8.88
N ASN A 71 3.45 -0.85 9.66
CA ASN A 71 3.55 -2.29 9.43
C ASN A 71 2.20 -3.01 9.63
N HIS A 72 1.42 -2.64 10.65
CA HIS A 72 0.08 -3.20 10.85
C HIS A 72 -0.83 -2.91 9.65
N LEU A 73 -0.82 -1.66 9.17
CA LEU A 73 -1.58 -1.30 7.98
C LEU A 73 -1.11 -2.06 6.74
N TYR A 74 0.19 -2.27 6.53
CA TYR A 74 0.68 -3.10 5.43
C TYR A 74 0.21 -4.56 5.53
N HIS A 75 0.16 -5.15 6.73
CA HIS A 75 -0.44 -6.47 6.90
C HIS A 75 -1.92 -6.48 6.54
N CYS A 76 -2.69 -5.47 6.97
CA CYS A 76 -4.09 -5.34 6.56
C CYS A 76 -4.22 -5.20 5.04
N MET A 77 -3.43 -4.33 4.40
CA MET A 77 -3.43 -4.16 2.94
C MET A 77 -3.09 -5.48 2.22
N ALA A 78 -2.14 -6.24 2.75
CA ALA A 78 -1.74 -7.53 2.20
C ALA A 78 -2.87 -8.58 2.30
N LEU A 79 -3.59 -8.64 3.42
CA LEU A 79 -4.78 -9.49 3.59
C LEU A 79 -5.90 -9.12 2.60
N LEU A 80 -6.01 -7.83 2.28
CA LEU A 80 -7.05 -7.30 1.39
C LEU A 80 -6.64 -7.30 -0.09
N SER A 81 -5.41 -7.70 -0.42
CA SER A 81 -4.79 -7.52 -1.75
C SER A 81 -5.53 -8.15 -2.93
N THR A 82 -6.35 -9.18 -2.69
CA THR A 82 -7.16 -9.86 -3.72
C THR A 82 -8.57 -9.27 -3.90
N SER A 83 -8.98 -8.39 -3.00
CA SER A 83 -10.34 -7.87 -2.86
C SER A 83 -10.43 -6.35 -2.92
N HIS A 84 -9.34 -5.64 -2.65
CA HIS A 84 -9.28 -4.19 -2.60
C HIS A 84 -8.10 -3.66 -3.42
N SER A 85 -8.28 -2.47 -3.98
CA SER A 85 -7.20 -1.68 -4.56
C SER A 85 -6.92 -0.49 -3.67
N PHE A 86 -5.64 -0.17 -3.54
CA PHE A 86 -5.16 0.98 -2.79
C PHE A 86 -4.45 1.95 -3.71
N SER A 87 -4.54 3.23 -3.41
CA SER A 87 -3.83 4.28 -4.12
C SER A 87 -3.27 5.31 -3.15
N TRP A 88 -2.22 5.99 -3.60
CA TRP A 88 -1.62 7.11 -2.88
C TRP A 88 -2.63 8.23 -2.62
N SER A 89 -2.42 9.01 -1.55
CA SER A 89 -3.18 10.22 -1.28
C SER A 89 -2.25 11.41 -1.05
N ARG A 90 -2.59 12.57 -1.65
CA ARG A 90 -1.85 13.82 -1.44
C ARG A 90 -1.87 14.31 0.01
N TRP A 91 -2.89 13.90 0.76
CA TRP A 91 -3.08 14.31 2.15
C TRP A 91 -2.14 13.57 3.11
N ASN A 92 -1.57 12.44 2.68
CA ASN A 92 -0.72 11.62 3.55
C ASN A 92 0.51 12.39 4.04
N LEU A 93 1.15 13.15 3.17
CA LEU A 93 2.34 13.93 3.51
C LEU A 93 2.07 14.90 4.67
N LEU A 94 0.91 15.57 4.64
CA LEU A 94 0.50 16.59 5.61
C LEU A 94 -0.16 16.01 6.87
N ALA A 95 -0.58 14.75 6.85
CA ALA A 95 -1.29 14.11 7.97
C ALA A 95 -0.38 13.85 9.19
N GLY A 96 0.93 14.05 9.07
CA GLY A 96 1.89 13.85 10.15
C GLY A 96 2.20 12.38 10.44
N ARG A 97 2.86 12.11 11.57
CA ARG A 97 3.50 10.81 11.83
C ARG A 97 2.53 9.65 12.16
N ARG A 98 1.41 9.93 12.82
CA ARG A 98 0.49 8.89 13.33
C ARG A 98 -0.72 8.66 12.43
N ASN A 99 -0.93 9.50 11.43
CA ASN A 99 -2.05 9.39 10.51
C ASN A 99 -1.51 8.89 9.16
N LEU A 100 -2.03 7.76 8.71
CA LEU A 100 -1.74 7.19 7.40
C LEU A 100 -2.98 7.42 6.55
N VAL A 101 -2.83 8.23 5.50
CA VAL A 101 -3.94 8.58 4.60
C VAL A 101 -3.67 7.95 3.25
N LEU A 102 -4.65 7.24 2.73
CA LEU A 102 -4.56 6.56 1.45
C LEU A 102 -5.95 6.42 0.85
N GLN A 103 -6.01 6.08 -0.41
CA GLN A 103 -7.27 5.80 -1.10
C GLN A 103 -7.51 4.28 -1.12
N MET A 104 -8.76 3.87 -0.93
CA MET A 104 -9.18 2.47 -1.01
C MET A 104 -10.45 2.34 -1.84
N ARG A 105 -10.56 1.25 -2.60
CA ARG A 105 -11.82 0.79 -3.20
C ARG A 105 -11.87 -0.73 -3.21
N GLU A 106 -13.08 -1.27 -3.27
CA GLU A 106 -13.27 -2.69 -3.55
C GLU A 106 -12.92 -2.99 -5.02
N PHE A 107 -12.22 -4.10 -5.25
CA PHE A 107 -11.86 -4.62 -6.56
C PHE A 107 -12.46 -6.01 -6.76
N LEU A 108 -13.51 -6.05 -7.59
CA LEU A 108 -14.13 -7.29 -8.04
C LEU A 108 -13.98 -7.42 -9.55
N GLU A 109 -13.41 -8.54 -9.99
CA GLU A 109 -13.36 -8.89 -11.41
C GLU A 109 -14.77 -8.88 -12.00
N LYS A 110 -14.90 -8.31 -13.21
CA LYS A 110 -16.14 -8.25 -13.99
C LYS A 110 -17.25 -7.34 -13.45
N LYS A 111 -17.02 -6.58 -12.38
CA LYS A 111 -17.94 -5.53 -11.94
C LYS A 111 -17.40 -4.15 -12.27
N ARG A 112 -18.30 -3.17 -12.41
CA ARG A 112 -17.92 -1.75 -12.47
C ARG A 112 -17.18 -1.40 -11.19
N GLN A 113 -15.96 -0.89 -11.34
CA GLN A 113 -15.16 -0.43 -10.21
C GLN A 113 -15.82 0.80 -9.59
N GLN A 114 -15.89 0.80 -8.27
CA GLN A 114 -16.33 1.98 -7.52
C GLN A 114 -15.23 3.04 -7.52
N ASP A 115 -15.63 4.26 -7.22
CA ASP A 115 -14.69 5.36 -6.99
C ASP A 115 -13.88 5.10 -5.72
N TYR A 116 -12.70 5.71 -5.65
CA TYR A 116 -11.86 5.63 -4.47
C TYR A 116 -12.46 6.44 -3.32
N SER A 117 -12.54 5.80 -2.16
CA SER A 117 -12.82 6.46 -0.89
C SER A 117 -11.52 6.82 -0.19
N LEU A 118 -11.49 7.97 0.48
CA LEU A 118 -10.33 8.39 1.25
C LEU A 118 -10.36 7.73 2.63
N LEU A 119 -9.27 7.07 3.00
CA LEU A 119 -9.12 6.29 4.22
C LEU A 119 -8.12 6.98 5.15
N LEU A 120 -8.52 7.17 6.41
CA LEU A 120 -7.65 7.59 7.50
C LEU A 120 -7.42 6.41 8.45
N VAL A 121 -6.16 6.00 8.59
CA VAL A 121 -5.75 4.97 9.55
C VAL A 121 -4.81 5.58 10.58
N THR A 122 -5.07 5.25 11.83
CA THR A 122 -4.27 5.64 13.00
C THR A 122 -3.91 4.39 13.79
N PRO A 123 -2.99 4.44 14.77
CA PRO A 123 -2.73 3.31 15.65
C PRO A 123 -3.96 2.80 16.43
N GLN A 124 -5.03 3.61 16.53
CA GLN A 124 -6.20 3.30 17.34
C GLN A 124 -7.45 2.95 16.51
N LYS A 125 -7.54 3.44 15.27
CA LYS A 125 -8.74 3.27 14.44
C LYS A 125 -8.45 3.37 12.94
N ALA A 126 -9.36 2.82 12.15
CA ALA A 126 -9.50 3.11 10.72
C ALA A 126 -10.89 3.67 10.43
N CYS A 127 -10.99 4.67 9.56
CA CYS A 127 -12.27 5.15 9.06
C CYS A 127 -12.17 5.75 7.65
N ILE A 128 -13.28 5.73 6.92
CA ILE A 128 -13.44 6.50 5.68
C ILE A 128 -13.78 7.93 6.09
N VAL A 129 -13.10 8.92 5.50
CA VAL A 129 -13.30 10.34 5.83
C VAL A 129 -14.21 11.04 4.83
N GLU A 130 -14.89 12.11 5.26
CA GLU A 130 -15.71 12.98 4.42
C GLU A 130 -14.87 13.95 3.59
N CYS A 131 -13.88 13.40 2.87
CA CYS A 131 -12.93 14.16 2.07
C CYS A 131 -12.54 13.37 0.83
N THR A 132 -12.16 14.08 -0.23
CA THR A 132 -11.68 13.52 -1.50
C THR A 132 -10.33 14.11 -1.86
N GLU A 133 -9.64 13.54 -2.86
CA GLU A 133 -8.39 14.13 -3.39
C GLU A 133 -8.59 15.53 -4.00
N MET A 134 -9.81 15.87 -4.40
CA MET A 134 -10.17 17.16 -5.01
C MET A 134 -10.64 18.21 -3.99
N SER A 135 -10.76 17.83 -2.71
CA SER A 135 -11.24 18.74 -1.66
C SER A 135 -10.25 19.88 -1.42
N GLN A 136 -10.74 21.07 -1.06
CA GLN A 136 -9.87 22.24 -0.82
C GLN A 136 -9.01 22.08 0.44
N SER A 137 -9.55 21.41 1.46
CA SER A 137 -8.90 21.13 2.73
C SER A 137 -9.10 19.67 3.11
N PHE A 138 -8.16 19.14 3.90
CA PHE A 138 -8.31 17.81 4.48
C PHE A 138 -9.31 17.84 5.63
N SER A 139 -10.17 16.82 5.71
CA SER A 139 -11.02 16.56 6.87
C SER A 139 -10.64 15.22 7.49
N GLU A 140 -10.40 15.22 8.80
CA GLU A 140 -10.21 14.00 9.60
C GLU A 140 -11.54 13.41 10.08
N GLU A 141 -12.66 14.06 9.77
CA GLU A 141 -13.98 13.62 10.17
C GLU A 141 -14.38 12.37 9.38
N CYS A 142 -14.68 11.30 10.11
CA CYS A 142 -15.16 10.06 9.53
C CYS A 142 -16.59 10.26 9.00
N VAL A 143 -16.94 9.54 7.93
CA VAL A 143 -18.29 9.54 7.36
C VAL A 143 -19.33 9.29 8.45
N GLN A 144 -20.36 10.14 8.50
CA GLN A 144 -21.45 10.03 9.47
C GLN A 144 -22.05 8.61 9.47
N SER A 145 -22.49 8.15 10.65
CA SER A 145 -23.05 6.82 10.92
C SER A 145 -22.09 5.62 10.83
N MET A 146 -20.80 5.83 10.59
CA MET A 146 -19.82 4.75 10.72
C MET A 146 -19.63 4.31 12.18
N ARG A 147 -19.48 3.01 12.38
CA ARG A 147 -19.06 2.43 13.66
C ARG A 147 -17.58 2.69 13.90
N PHE A 148 -17.14 2.45 15.13
CA PHE A 148 -15.72 2.39 15.44
C PHE A 148 -15.10 1.10 14.90
N TYR A 149 -14.03 1.23 14.12
CA TYR A 149 -13.21 0.11 13.66
C TYR A 149 -11.79 0.26 14.18
N SER A 150 -11.26 -0.77 14.85
CA SER A 150 -9.92 -0.77 15.43
C SER A 150 -8.82 -0.71 14.38
N ASP A 151 -9.06 -1.29 13.20
CA ASP A 151 -8.13 -1.29 12.08
C ASP A 151 -8.84 -1.41 10.72
N LEU A 152 -8.04 -1.39 9.65
CA LEU A 152 -8.52 -1.49 8.27
C LEU A 152 -9.19 -2.84 7.99
N TYR A 153 -8.75 -3.92 8.62
CA TYR A 153 -9.32 -5.24 8.39
C TYR A 153 -10.77 -5.32 8.89
N HIS A 154 -11.04 -4.83 10.10
CA HIS A 154 -12.41 -4.77 10.65
C HIS A 154 -13.31 -3.85 9.83
N LEU A 155 -12.78 -2.70 9.37
CA LEU A 155 -13.51 -1.80 8.49
C LEU A 155 -13.90 -2.49 7.18
N ALA A 156 -12.95 -3.18 6.53
CA ALA A 156 -13.19 -3.87 5.27
C ALA A 156 -14.15 -5.06 5.40
N LEU A 157 -14.19 -5.73 6.56
CA LEU A 157 -15.15 -6.81 6.82
C LEU A 157 -16.59 -6.32 7.01
N ASP A 158 -16.78 -5.15 7.61
CA ASP A 158 -18.13 -4.58 7.82
C ASP A 158 -18.65 -3.91 6.54
N GLN A 159 -17.78 -3.21 5.80
CA GLN A 159 -18.17 -2.43 4.62
C GLN A 159 -18.08 -3.22 3.29
N GLY A 160 -17.31 -4.31 3.27
CA GLY A 160 -17.06 -5.08 2.05
C GLY A 160 -18.26 -5.92 1.60
N SER A 161 -18.35 -6.16 0.30
CA SER A 161 -19.36 -7.06 -0.26
C SER A 161 -19.11 -8.52 0.16
N PHE A 162 -20.15 -9.37 0.08
CA PHE A 162 -20.02 -10.82 0.33
C PHE A 162 -18.90 -11.46 -0.51
N SER A 163 -18.69 -11.00 -1.74
CA SER A 163 -17.63 -11.51 -2.61
C SER A 163 -16.25 -11.07 -2.13
N ALA A 164 -16.09 -9.82 -1.72
CA ALA A 164 -14.83 -9.32 -1.17
C ALA A 164 -14.49 -10.06 0.13
N ILE A 165 -15.44 -10.19 1.07
CA ILE A 165 -15.26 -10.94 2.32
C ILE A 165 -14.85 -12.39 2.05
N GLY A 166 -15.46 -13.04 1.04
CA GLY A 166 -15.07 -14.37 0.60
C GLY A 166 -13.61 -14.44 0.15
N LYS A 167 -13.14 -13.47 -0.64
CA LYS A 167 -11.73 -13.41 -1.06
C LYS A 167 -10.77 -13.14 0.10
N ILE A 168 -11.13 -12.24 1.02
CA ILE A 168 -10.32 -11.92 2.20
C ILE A 168 -10.09 -13.17 3.06
N LYS A 169 -11.13 -13.98 3.27
CA LYS A 169 -11.03 -15.21 4.09
C LYS A 169 -10.23 -16.33 3.42
N ASN A 170 -10.14 -16.34 2.10
CA ASN A 170 -9.50 -17.39 1.32
C ASN A 170 -8.14 -16.97 0.73
N VAL A 171 -7.62 -15.79 1.09
CA VAL A 171 -6.31 -15.33 0.61
C VAL A 171 -5.22 -16.27 1.12
N HIS A 172 -4.34 -16.70 0.21
CA HIS A 172 -3.26 -17.60 0.58
C HIS A 172 -2.19 -16.87 1.40
N PHE A 173 -1.79 -17.45 2.54
CA PHE A 173 -0.87 -16.80 3.48
C PHE A 173 0.46 -16.36 2.82
N THR A 174 0.99 -17.16 1.89
CA THR A 174 2.24 -16.82 1.19
C THR A 174 2.13 -15.56 0.34
N LEU A 175 0.97 -15.30 -0.26
CA LEU A 175 0.73 -14.06 -0.99
C LEU A 175 0.69 -12.88 -0.02
N VAL A 176 0.04 -13.06 1.13
CA VAL A 176 -0.05 -12.02 2.18
C VAL A 176 1.34 -11.64 2.66
N GLU A 177 2.18 -12.63 3.03
CA GLU A 177 3.55 -12.37 3.48
C GLU A 177 4.37 -11.65 2.40
N THR A 178 4.29 -12.10 1.15
CA THR A 178 5.06 -11.49 0.04
C THR A 178 4.64 -10.05 -0.25
N VAL A 179 3.33 -9.76 -0.24
CA VAL A 179 2.81 -8.39 -0.39
C VAL A 179 3.24 -7.52 0.79
N PHE A 180 3.12 -8.03 2.01
CA PHE A 180 3.56 -7.33 3.22
C PHE A 180 5.05 -7.01 3.16
N GLU A 181 5.92 -7.97 2.83
CA GLU A 181 7.36 -7.77 2.73
C GLU A 181 7.69 -6.66 1.71
N MET A 182 7.07 -6.70 0.53
CA MET A 182 7.28 -5.68 -0.50
C MET A 182 6.86 -4.29 -0.02
N LEU A 183 5.69 -4.15 0.61
CA LEU A 183 5.23 -2.89 1.18
C LEU A 183 6.12 -2.39 2.32
N ALA A 184 6.54 -3.29 3.22
CA ALA A 184 7.36 -2.97 4.37
C ALA A 184 8.81 -2.58 4.00
N MET A 185 9.34 -3.13 2.90
CA MET A 185 10.66 -2.79 2.35
C MET A 185 10.66 -1.47 1.58
N THR A 186 9.59 -1.19 0.82
CA THR A 186 9.47 0.07 0.03
C THR A 186 9.00 1.25 0.89
N ARG A 187 8.30 0.98 2.00
CA ARG A 187 7.78 1.98 2.94
C ARG A 187 6.97 3.09 2.26
N VAL A 188 6.16 2.73 1.27
CA VAL A 188 5.41 3.67 0.44
C VAL A 188 4.66 4.72 1.26
N LEU A 189 4.00 4.37 2.36
CA LEU A 189 3.23 5.32 3.19
C LEU A 189 4.09 6.35 3.95
N SER A 190 5.38 6.09 4.16
CA SER A 190 6.30 7.04 4.80
C SER A 190 6.95 8.01 3.82
N TYR A 191 7.02 7.62 2.54
CA TYR A 191 7.71 8.37 1.48
C TYR A 191 6.76 8.74 0.34
N SER A 192 5.48 8.95 0.69
CA SER A 192 4.43 9.36 -0.23
C SER A 192 3.63 10.55 0.29
#